data_AF-G1X1S3-F1
#
_entry.id   AF-G1X1S3-F1
#
_cell.length_a   1.000
_cell.length_b   1.000
_cell.length_c   1.000
_cell.angle_alpha   90.00
_cell.angle_beta   90.00
_cell.angle_gamma   90.00
#
_symmetry.space_group_name_H-M   'P 1'
#
loop_
_entity.id
_entity.type
_entity.pdbx_description
1 polymer ?
#
loop_
_entity_poly.entity_id
_entity_poly.type
_entity_poly.pdbx_seq_one_letter_code
_entity_poly.pdbx_strand_id
1 'polypeptide(L)'
;MDSTSETREPSFLLNLPVEILQQIIETTGHSYWYTLKELRLVNHIISDLATPLLFRKYTLSLKHIRGHAQNLTERVTPEKQIQLIRKIEAIKSLEGLEFLTSNVQDLNISAYQIRDAVKFLYEEPIQQDTDDFSPLGVQILQNFICSMKRLKTLRWNISFCNLSREIDFSPIASSVTHLELHPMIDMDPYDPPSAQYNSYPSFKVFTNLTHLTLLLWDKSYLDTLNYLPRLKSLTFEPSYEFDITAFDFLEVQQVPFNLEELTLKYGTINDPFPEHLIPKFLSNLKRLTSRTELRPESTVKRPIWDSLREHGIFLTHVSEHNASRTLLNYLSSYSNTLTSLSIHMIPYRCGRTATKEVCTAEHNAMLGFMNEFWQDVIPKHASTLRRLKMFPGNQHIRSGEGPGKEEQHRMVEQLNLLEPWSLGNHIPAAKKALMMCEKLEELQMGSAGEVGFKEAIEVAVRSKRVEKLTFNLKGYAVRPQMRGWCGTGMMGFLNEAMGMRKRILEVRWKSDGVPEGRWEKVDIEVVPVGKLSLIKEKGEEGLFKLIDFKDLIKATSSAEDVSTAKEVEVQK
;
A
#
# COMPACT_ATOMS: atom_id res chain seq x y z
N MET A 1 59.71 -27.74 21.93
CA MET A 1 58.43 -28.25 21.41
C MET A 1 57.48 -27.08 21.42
N ASP A 2 57.29 -26.51 20.25
CA ASP A 2 56.58 -25.26 20.04
C ASP A 2 55.07 -25.40 20.15
N SER A 3 54.50 -24.36 20.73
CA SER A 3 53.11 -23.96 20.74
C SER A 3 52.62 -23.59 19.34
N THR A 4 51.47 -24.12 18.93
CA THR A 4 50.61 -23.47 17.92
C THR A 4 49.36 -22.96 18.62
N SER A 5 49.45 -21.71 19.09
CA SER A 5 48.30 -20.89 19.42
C SER A 5 47.59 -20.49 18.12
N GLU A 6 46.39 -21.01 17.88
CA GLU A 6 45.47 -20.46 16.89
C GLU A 6 45.10 -19.03 17.31
N THR A 7 45.72 -18.05 16.67
CA THR A 7 45.36 -16.64 16.75
C THR A 7 44.04 -16.46 15.99
N ARG A 8 42.93 -16.37 16.73
CA ARG A 8 41.67 -15.87 16.17
C ARG A 8 41.90 -14.46 15.64
N GLU A 9 41.76 -14.26 14.33
CA GLU A 9 41.76 -12.93 13.73
C GLU A 9 40.76 -12.02 14.47
N PRO A 10 41.18 -10.82 14.93
CA PRO A 10 40.27 -9.91 15.60
C PRO A 10 39.21 -9.43 14.59
N SER A 11 37.94 -9.67 14.91
CA SER A 11 36.80 -9.21 14.11
C SER A 11 36.95 -7.72 13.79
N PHE A 12 37.19 -7.40 12.51
CA PHE A 12 37.39 -6.04 11.99
C PHE A 12 36.25 -5.08 12.40
N LEU A 13 35.03 -5.61 12.50
CA LEU A 13 33.84 -4.86 12.93
C LEU A 13 33.96 -4.35 14.38
N LEU A 14 34.48 -5.15 15.32
CA LEU A 14 34.54 -4.75 16.73
C LEU A 14 35.63 -3.71 17.02
N ASN A 15 36.51 -3.43 16.05
CA ASN A 15 37.55 -2.41 16.14
C ASN A 15 37.12 -1.05 15.58
N LEU A 16 35.91 -0.96 15.00
CA LEU A 16 35.39 0.31 14.50
C LEU A 16 34.88 1.19 15.66
N PRO A 17 35.01 2.53 15.55
CA PRO A 17 34.37 3.46 16.46
C PRO A 17 32.86 3.22 16.54
N VAL A 18 32.29 3.42 17.72
CA VAL A 18 30.86 3.19 18.00
C VAL A 18 29.96 4.01 17.07
N GLU A 19 30.39 5.21 16.67
CA GLU A 19 29.68 6.09 15.76
C GLU A 19 29.57 5.50 14.34
N ILE A 20 30.64 4.85 13.87
CA ILE A 20 30.66 4.17 12.56
C ILE A 20 29.79 2.91 12.63
N LEU A 21 29.90 2.15 13.72
CA LEU A 21 29.05 0.98 13.95
C LEU A 21 27.56 1.36 13.98
N GLN A 22 27.21 2.46 14.64
CA GLN A 22 25.85 2.97 14.67
C GLN A 22 25.33 3.28 13.27
N GLN A 23 26.10 3.99 12.43
CA GLN A 23 25.69 4.30 11.06
C GLN A 23 25.50 3.04 10.20
N ILE A 24 26.37 2.04 10.35
CA ILE A 24 26.25 0.76 9.64
C ILE A 24 24.97 0.02 10.07
N ILE A 25 24.70 -0.05 11.38
CA ILE A 25 23.53 -0.74 11.93
C ILE A 25 22.23 0.01 11.57
N GLU A 26 22.22 1.34 11.60
CA GLU A 26 21.07 2.15 11.16
C GLU A 26 20.76 1.91 9.68
N THR A 27 21.79 1.91 8.82
CA THR A 27 21.65 1.69 7.38
C THR A 27 21.12 0.28 7.06
N THR A 28 21.62 -0.74 7.76
CA THR A 28 21.15 -2.13 7.59
C THR A 28 19.72 -2.34 8.14
N GLY A 29 19.39 -1.67 9.23
CA GLY A 29 18.07 -1.72 9.87
C GLY A 29 16.93 -1.19 9.01
N HIS A 30 17.20 -0.31 8.04
CA HIS A 30 16.19 0.17 7.09
C HIS A 30 15.77 -0.88 6.05
N SER A 31 16.61 -1.88 5.78
CA SER A 31 16.41 -2.83 4.67
C SER A 31 16.16 -4.27 5.14
N TYR A 32 16.73 -4.70 6.28
CA TYR A 32 16.74 -6.12 6.66
C TYR A 32 16.64 -6.35 8.19
N TRP A 33 15.41 -6.49 8.70
CA TRP A 33 15.15 -6.70 10.14
C TRP A 33 15.71 -8.01 10.70
N TYR A 34 15.89 -9.05 9.86
CA TYR A 34 16.47 -10.32 10.28
C TYR A 34 17.96 -10.17 10.61
N THR A 35 18.67 -9.32 9.87
CA THR A 35 20.08 -9.00 10.11
C THR A 35 20.28 -8.35 11.47
N LEU A 36 19.37 -7.47 11.91
CA LEU A 36 19.43 -6.88 13.26
C LEU A 36 19.28 -7.93 14.38
N LYS A 37 18.52 -9.00 14.17
CA LYS A 37 18.40 -10.10 15.15
C LYS A 37 19.71 -10.85 15.30
N GLU A 38 20.37 -11.14 14.19
CA GLU A 38 21.66 -11.84 14.19
C GLU A 38 22.75 -10.96 14.81
N LEU A 39 22.81 -9.67 14.42
CA LEU A 39 23.77 -8.71 14.96
C LEU A 39 23.68 -8.58 16.49
N ARG A 40 22.46 -8.61 17.05
CA ARG A 40 22.25 -8.59 18.50
C ARG A 40 22.94 -9.75 19.23
N LEU A 41 23.13 -10.89 18.57
CA LEU A 41 23.73 -12.09 19.18
C LEU A 41 25.25 -12.12 19.08
N VAL A 42 25.87 -11.18 18.35
CA VAL A 42 27.32 -11.21 18.06
C VAL A 42 28.15 -10.76 19.27
N ASN A 43 27.81 -9.61 19.88
CA ASN A 43 28.56 -9.01 20.98
C ASN A 43 27.70 -7.96 21.73
N HIS A 44 27.98 -7.70 23.01
CA HIS A 44 27.29 -6.70 23.82
C HIS A 44 27.24 -5.29 23.19
N ILE A 45 28.33 -4.77 22.62
CA ILE A 45 28.35 -3.43 22.00
C ILE A 45 27.38 -3.36 20.82
N ILE A 46 27.43 -4.38 19.94
CA ILE A 46 26.53 -4.47 18.79
C ILE A 46 25.09 -4.70 19.26
N SER A 47 24.89 -5.49 20.32
CA SER A 47 23.58 -5.68 20.95
C SER A 47 22.98 -4.37 21.44
N ASP A 48 23.76 -3.52 22.11
CA ASP A 48 23.30 -2.25 22.65
C ASP A 48 22.92 -1.25 21.55
N LEU A 49 23.59 -1.30 20.38
CA LEU A 49 23.25 -0.49 19.22
C LEU A 49 22.08 -1.05 18.40
N ALA A 50 22.02 -2.38 18.22
CA ALA A 50 21.00 -3.04 17.39
C ALA A 50 19.66 -3.15 18.10
N THR A 51 19.64 -3.36 19.43
CA THR A 51 18.41 -3.57 20.21
C THR A 51 17.42 -2.41 20.09
N PRO A 52 17.82 -1.13 20.26
CA PRO A 52 16.92 0.01 20.09
C PRO A 52 16.29 0.11 18.70
N LEU A 53 17.05 -0.24 17.65
CA LEU A 53 16.58 -0.21 16.27
C LEU A 53 15.64 -1.37 15.96
N LEU A 54 16.02 -2.58 16.40
CA LEU A 54 15.23 -3.80 16.22
C LEU A 54 13.85 -3.69 16.89
N PHE A 55 13.80 -3.15 18.11
CA PHE A 55 12.58 -3.03 18.90
C PHE A 55 11.92 -1.65 18.84
N ARG A 56 12.31 -0.81 17.88
CA ARG A 56 11.60 0.45 17.61
C ARG A 56 10.13 0.20 17.24
N LYS A 57 9.87 -0.92 16.55
CA LYS A 57 8.53 -1.39 16.20
C LYS A 57 8.26 -2.73 16.86
N TYR A 58 7.10 -2.89 17.46
CA TYR A 58 6.69 -4.16 18.08
C TYR A 58 5.24 -4.49 17.73
N THR A 59 4.98 -5.77 17.44
CA THR A 59 3.62 -6.29 17.23
C THR A 59 3.29 -7.23 18.37
N LEU A 60 2.31 -6.86 19.20
CA LEU A 60 1.70 -7.77 20.16
C LEU A 60 0.72 -8.67 19.41
N SER A 61 0.91 -9.97 19.54
CA SER A 61 0.00 -10.97 19.02
C SER A 61 -0.12 -12.13 20.00
N LEU A 62 -1.19 -12.10 20.79
CA LEU A 62 -1.57 -13.16 21.72
C LEU A 62 -2.91 -13.75 21.25
N LYS A 63 -2.87 -14.49 20.14
CA LYS A 63 -4.00 -15.32 19.71
C LYS A 63 -4.02 -16.60 20.54
N HIS A 64 -5.18 -16.96 21.06
CA HIS A 64 -5.50 -18.31 21.45
C HIS A 64 -5.29 -19.19 20.23
N ILE A 65 -4.58 -20.29 20.41
CA ILE A 65 -4.52 -21.33 19.39
C ILE A 65 -5.79 -22.16 19.57
N ARG A 66 -6.95 -21.58 19.28
CA ARG A 66 -8.18 -22.36 19.08
C ARG A 66 -8.21 -22.58 17.59
N GLY A 67 -8.13 -23.84 17.17
CA GLY A 67 -8.44 -24.17 15.79
C GLY A 67 -9.83 -23.62 15.50
N HIS A 68 -9.94 -22.59 14.66
CA HIS A 68 -11.21 -22.16 14.07
C HIS A 68 -11.73 -23.19 13.04
N ALA A 69 -11.26 -24.43 13.11
CA ALA A 69 -11.87 -25.51 12.39
C ALA A 69 -13.01 -26.05 13.26
N GLN A 70 -14.15 -26.29 12.65
CA GLN A 70 -15.21 -27.18 13.12
C GLN A 70 -14.72 -28.63 13.39
N ASN A 71 -13.39 -28.86 13.46
CA ASN A 71 -12.72 -30.09 13.78
C ASN A 71 -12.00 -29.93 15.13
N LEU A 72 -12.61 -30.49 16.18
CA LEU A 72 -12.11 -30.61 17.56
C LEU A 72 -10.78 -31.39 17.71
N THR A 73 -10.10 -31.75 16.61
CA THR A 73 -8.94 -32.64 16.60
C THR A 73 -7.57 -31.95 16.56
N GLU A 74 -7.48 -30.65 16.25
CA GLU A 74 -6.21 -29.92 16.35
C GLU A 74 -5.97 -29.41 17.79
N ARG A 75 -5.58 -30.33 18.69
CA ARG A 75 -5.03 -29.95 19.99
C ARG A 75 -3.74 -29.18 19.79
N VAL A 76 -3.65 -28.01 20.41
CA VAL A 76 -2.40 -27.24 20.54
C VAL A 76 -1.33 -28.13 21.15
N THR A 77 -0.13 -28.16 20.57
CA THR A 77 0.96 -28.93 21.19
C THR A 77 1.31 -28.31 22.56
N PRO A 78 1.61 -29.10 23.59
CA PRO A 78 1.94 -28.59 24.92
C PRO A 78 3.04 -27.52 24.91
N GLU A 79 4.00 -27.60 23.98
CA GLU A 79 5.09 -26.64 23.85
C GLU A 79 4.60 -25.25 23.46
N LYS A 80 3.62 -25.17 22.54
CA LYS A 80 3.03 -23.89 22.13
C LYS A 80 2.21 -23.26 23.26
N GLN A 81 1.55 -24.08 24.07
CA GLN A 81 0.85 -23.63 25.27
C GLN A 81 1.83 -23.09 26.32
N ILE A 82 2.91 -23.80 26.61
CA ILE A 82 3.96 -23.35 27.54
C ILE A 82 4.60 -22.03 27.06
N GLN A 83 4.87 -21.90 25.76
CA GLN A 83 5.40 -20.65 25.19
C GLN A 83 4.42 -19.48 25.35
N LEU A 84 3.12 -19.71 25.19
CA LEU A 84 2.11 -18.69 25.41
C LEU A 84 2.06 -18.27 26.89
N ILE A 85 2.09 -19.22 27.82
CA ILE A 85 2.12 -18.95 29.27
C ILE A 85 3.32 -18.09 29.64
N ARG A 86 4.52 -18.45 29.16
CA ARG A 86 5.75 -17.67 29.41
C ARG A 86 5.64 -16.24 28.89
N LYS A 87 5.02 -16.04 27.73
CA LYS A 87 4.79 -14.69 27.18
C LYS A 87 3.82 -13.89 28.04
N ILE A 88 2.74 -14.51 28.51
CA ILE A 88 1.75 -13.86 29.37
C ILE A 88 2.38 -13.42 30.69
N GLU A 89 3.12 -14.32 31.36
CA GLU A 89 3.79 -13.99 32.62
C GLU A 89 4.86 -12.91 32.42
N ALA A 90 5.65 -12.95 31.35
CA ALA A 90 6.62 -11.89 31.04
C ALA A 90 5.95 -10.52 30.80
N ILE A 91 4.79 -10.48 30.13
CA ILE A 91 4.03 -9.24 29.92
C ILE A 91 3.43 -8.73 31.23
N LYS A 92 2.97 -9.64 32.09
CA LYS A 92 2.38 -9.32 33.39
C LYS A 92 3.42 -8.79 34.38
N SER A 93 4.60 -9.41 34.46
CA SER A 93 5.68 -8.96 35.36
C SER A 93 6.51 -7.82 34.77
N LEU A 94 6.49 -7.65 33.44
CA LEU A 94 7.41 -6.81 32.66
C LEU A 94 8.90 -7.18 32.83
N GLU A 95 9.19 -8.28 33.52
CA GLU A 95 10.53 -8.73 33.83
C GLU A 95 11.24 -9.20 32.56
N GLY A 96 12.44 -8.67 32.31
CA GLY A 96 13.22 -9.00 31.12
C GLY A 96 12.68 -8.38 29.84
N LEU A 97 11.70 -7.45 29.92
CA LEU A 97 11.15 -6.70 28.79
C LEU A 97 11.59 -5.23 28.77
N GLU A 98 12.64 -4.86 29.52
CA GLU A 98 13.14 -3.48 29.62
C GLU A 98 13.55 -2.93 28.24
N PHE A 99 14.03 -3.81 27.37
CA PHE A 99 14.37 -3.46 25.99
C PHE A 99 13.14 -3.08 25.16
N LEU A 100 11.93 -3.56 25.48
CA LEU A 100 10.69 -3.12 24.83
C LEU A 100 10.24 -1.78 25.40
N THR A 101 10.12 -1.70 26.73
CA THR A 101 9.59 -0.51 27.42
C THR A 101 10.44 0.74 27.16
N SER A 102 11.75 0.56 26.94
CA SER A 102 12.70 1.65 26.67
C SER A 102 12.81 2.07 25.20
N ASN A 103 12.40 1.23 24.24
CA ASN A 103 12.71 1.45 22.82
C ASN A 103 11.51 1.52 21.88
N VAL A 104 10.37 0.91 22.23
CA VAL A 104 9.20 0.87 21.34
C VAL A 104 8.66 2.28 21.11
N GLN A 105 8.55 2.66 19.84
CA GLN A 105 7.93 3.90 19.36
C GLN A 105 6.66 3.63 18.55
N ASP A 106 6.52 2.42 18.01
CA ASP A 106 5.41 1.99 17.18
C ASP A 106 4.92 0.61 17.67
N LEU A 107 3.73 0.59 18.25
CA LEU A 107 3.10 -0.59 18.82
C LEU A 107 1.87 -0.98 18.00
N ASN A 108 1.86 -2.22 17.50
CA ASN A 108 0.71 -2.83 16.85
C ASN A 108 0.10 -3.92 17.73
N ILE A 109 -1.13 -3.72 18.20
CA ILE A 109 -1.90 -4.75 18.90
C ILE A 109 -2.75 -5.49 17.88
N SER A 110 -2.23 -6.62 17.38
CA SER A 110 -2.88 -7.44 16.34
C SER A 110 -3.79 -8.54 16.89
N ALA A 111 -3.57 -8.92 18.15
CA ALA A 111 -4.39 -9.90 18.86
C ALA A 111 -4.10 -9.85 20.36
N TYR A 112 -5.16 -9.98 21.15
CA TYR A 112 -5.09 -10.11 22.60
C TYR A 112 -6.26 -10.96 23.07
N GLN A 113 -6.00 -12.15 23.62
CA GLN A 113 -7.04 -13.09 24.05
C GLN A 113 -6.86 -13.57 25.50
N ILE A 114 -6.20 -12.77 26.35
CA ILE A 114 -6.07 -13.03 27.80
C ILE A 114 -7.38 -12.65 28.51
N ARG A 115 -8.44 -13.46 28.33
CA ARG A 115 -9.75 -13.21 28.95
C ARG A 115 -9.72 -13.46 30.45
N ASP A 116 -9.25 -14.62 30.90
CA ASP A 116 -9.14 -15.00 32.32
C ASP A 116 -7.72 -15.49 32.64
N ALA A 117 -6.82 -14.60 33.03
CA ALA A 117 -5.40 -14.92 33.18
C ALA A 117 -5.06 -15.93 34.32
N VAL A 118 -6.05 -16.49 35.03
CA VAL A 118 -5.77 -17.35 36.22
C VAL A 118 -6.54 -18.66 36.26
N LYS A 119 -7.79 -18.75 35.76
CA LYS A 119 -8.54 -20.03 35.73
C LYS A 119 -8.21 -20.90 34.51
N PHE A 120 -7.83 -20.29 33.40
CA PHE A 120 -7.62 -20.97 32.12
C PHE A 120 -6.37 -21.87 32.06
N LEU A 121 -5.45 -21.70 33.00
CA LEU A 121 -4.16 -22.38 33.02
C LEU A 121 -4.20 -23.72 33.79
N TYR A 122 -5.26 -23.96 34.57
CA TYR A 122 -5.30 -25.06 35.54
C TYR A 122 -6.64 -25.79 35.69
N GLU A 123 -7.76 -25.31 35.13
CA GLU A 123 -9.09 -25.96 35.27
C GLU A 123 -9.90 -26.05 33.95
N GLU A 124 -10.99 -26.83 33.98
CA GLU A 124 -11.89 -27.24 32.88
C GLU A 124 -12.26 -26.14 31.86
N PRO A 125 -12.65 -26.52 30.61
CA PRO A 125 -13.01 -25.56 29.57
C PRO A 125 -14.17 -24.67 30.03
N ILE A 126 -13.84 -23.43 30.37
CA ILE A 126 -14.81 -22.39 30.70
C ILE A 126 -15.75 -22.22 29.50
N GLN A 127 -17.06 -22.39 29.71
CA GLN A 127 -18.09 -21.96 28.77
C GLN A 127 -17.93 -20.45 28.55
N GLN A 128 -17.43 -20.08 27.38
CA GLN A 128 -17.15 -18.70 27.00
C GLN A 128 -18.44 -18.04 26.50
N ASP A 129 -19.28 -17.58 27.43
CA ASP A 129 -20.51 -16.84 27.10
C ASP A 129 -20.36 -15.32 27.25
N THR A 130 -19.13 -14.78 27.38
CA THR A 130 -18.92 -13.32 27.47
C THR A 130 -17.82 -12.82 26.53
N ASP A 131 -18.15 -11.74 25.79
CA ASP A 131 -17.24 -11.04 24.90
C ASP A 131 -16.19 -10.18 25.62
N ASP A 132 -16.31 -10.01 26.94
CA ASP A 132 -15.42 -9.17 27.75
C ASP A 132 -14.17 -9.91 28.28
N PHE A 133 -13.16 -9.12 28.65
CA PHE A 133 -11.92 -9.52 29.31
C PHE A 133 -12.01 -9.30 30.81
N SER A 134 -11.40 -10.17 31.63
CA SER A 134 -11.35 -9.95 33.09
C SER A 134 -10.62 -8.64 33.45
N PRO A 135 -10.91 -8.04 34.62
CA PRO A 135 -10.21 -6.84 35.09
C PRO A 135 -8.68 -7.01 35.13
N LEU A 136 -8.20 -8.21 35.47
CA LEU A 136 -6.77 -8.53 35.44
C LEU A 136 -6.23 -8.55 34.00
N GLY A 137 -6.98 -9.11 33.04
CA GLY A 137 -6.63 -9.09 31.62
C GLY A 137 -6.54 -7.66 31.08
N VAL A 138 -7.45 -6.77 31.47
CA VAL A 138 -7.39 -5.34 31.14
C VAL A 138 -6.14 -4.69 31.74
N GLN A 139 -5.88 -4.91 33.04
CA GLN A 139 -4.75 -4.34 33.76
C GLN A 139 -3.38 -4.77 33.20
N ILE A 140 -3.23 -6.03 32.82
CA ILE A 140 -2.00 -6.55 32.19
C ILE A 140 -1.72 -5.79 30.90
N LEU A 141 -2.73 -5.62 30.02
CA LEU A 141 -2.54 -4.90 28.76
C LEU A 141 -2.26 -3.42 28.99
N GLN A 142 -2.96 -2.78 29.92
CA GLN A 142 -2.74 -1.38 30.28
C GLN A 142 -1.30 -1.16 30.76
N ASN A 143 -0.83 -1.94 31.73
CA ASN A 143 0.52 -1.81 32.28
C ASN A 143 1.59 -2.03 31.20
N PHE A 144 1.38 -3.02 30.33
CA PHE A 144 2.29 -3.29 29.22
C PHE A 144 2.38 -2.11 28.24
N ILE A 145 1.24 -1.60 27.76
CA ILE A 145 1.23 -0.48 26.81
C ILE A 145 1.79 0.79 27.47
N CYS A 146 1.33 1.12 28.68
CA CYS A 146 1.69 2.36 29.36
C CYS A 146 3.13 2.39 29.88
N SER A 147 3.81 1.25 29.95
CA SER A 147 5.25 1.19 30.25
C SER A 147 6.13 1.75 29.13
N MET A 148 5.61 1.88 27.90
CA MET A 148 6.35 2.32 26.71
C MET A 148 6.41 3.86 26.63
N LYS A 149 7.33 4.47 27.38
CA LYS A 149 7.43 5.94 27.50
C LYS A 149 7.77 6.68 26.20
N ARG A 150 8.30 5.99 25.20
CA ARG A 150 8.68 6.57 23.88
C ARG A 150 7.63 6.30 22.80
N LEU A 151 6.48 5.72 23.17
CA LEU A 151 5.45 5.35 22.22
C LEU A 151 4.86 6.58 21.52
N LYS A 152 4.92 6.57 20.19
CA LYS A 152 4.41 7.64 19.30
C LYS A 152 3.25 7.16 18.43
N THR A 153 3.24 5.88 18.07
CA THR A 153 2.23 5.27 17.20
C THR A 153 1.59 4.08 17.91
N LEU A 154 0.27 4.11 18.03
CA LEU A 154 -0.52 3.00 18.55
C LEU A 154 -1.47 2.51 17.45
N ARG A 155 -1.37 1.23 17.10
CA ARG A 155 -2.33 0.56 16.20
C ARG A 155 -3.15 -0.44 16.98
N TRP A 156 -4.46 -0.23 16.98
CA TRP A 156 -5.43 -1.07 17.66
C TRP A 156 -6.18 -1.90 16.63
N ASN A 157 -5.75 -3.15 16.46
CA ASN A 157 -6.29 -4.09 15.49
C ASN A 157 -6.99 -5.28 16.17
N ILE A 158 -7.64 -5.03 17.31
CA ILE A 158 -8.44 -6.03 18.02
C ILE A 158 -9.89 -5.57 18.14
N SER A 159 -10.82 -6.52 18.25
CA SER A 159 -12.27 -6.29 18.29
C SER A 159 -12.70 -5.33 19.40
N PHE A 160 -13.88 -4.74 19.21
CA PHE A 160 -14.57 -3.98 20.26
C PHE A 160 -14.91 -4.87 21.44
N CYS A 161 -14.49 -4.44 22.63
CA CYS A 161 -14.71 -5.12 23.90
C CYS A 161 -14.39 -4.15 25.04
N ASN A 162 -14.56 -4.57 26.29
CA ASN A 162 -14.21 -3.76 27.44
C ASN A 162 -12.77 -3.21 27.47
N LEU A 163 -11.79 -3.80 26.78
CA LEU A 163 -10.42 -3.23 26.68
C LEU A 163 -10.40 -1.82 26.08
N SER A 164 -11.25 -1.57 25.08
CA SER A 164 -11.38 -0.26 24.43
C SER A 164 -12.14 0.78 25.28
N ARG A 165 -12.70 0.33 26.41
CA ARG A 165 -13.45 1.14 27.38
C ARG A 165 -12.71 1.39 28.68
N GLU A 166 -12.00 0.38 29.17
CA GLU A 166 -11.50 0.33 30.55
C GLU A 166 -10.01 0.64 30.67
N ILE A 167 -9.24 0.58 29.59
CA ILE A 167 -7.82 0.93 29.65
C ILE A 167 -7.68 2.44 29.82
N ASP A 168 -6.90 2.84 30.82
CA ASP A 168 -6.44 4.22 31.00
C ASP A 168 -5.15 4.46 30.22
N PHE A 169 -5.25 5.21 29.11
CA PHE A 169 -4.10 5.63 28.30
C PHE A 169 -3.50 6.98 28.72
N SER A 170 -3.98 7.61 29.78
CA SER A 170 -3.45 8.90 30.28
C SER A 170 -1.92 8.93 30.43
N PRO A 171 -1.22 7.86 30.88
CA PRO A 171 0.24 7.86 31.00
C PRO A 171 1.02 8.07 29.69
N ILE A 172 0.41 7.75 28.54
CA ILE A 172 1.03 7.88 27.22
C ILE A 172 0.32 8.89 26.31
N ALA A 173 -0.75 9.52 26.80
CA ALA A 173 -1.60 10.42 26.02
C ALA A 173 -0.82 11.57 25.37
N SER A 174 0.19 12.09 26.06
CA SER A 174 1.00 13.21 25.55
C SER A 174 2.01 12.80 24.48
N SER A 175 2.47 11.54 24.46
CA SER A 175 3.53 11.08 23.56
C SER A 175 2.99 10.52 22.24
N VAL A 176 1.80 9.93 22.26
CA VAL A 176 1.16 9.36 21.08
C VAL A 176 0.66 10.47 20.16
N THR A 177 1.11 10.41 18.91
CA THR A 177 0.79 11.39 17.86
C THR A 177 0.13 10.74 16.64
N HIS A 178 0.16 9.41 16.56
CA HIS A 178 -0.43 8.62 15.49
C HIS A 178 -1.29 7.51 16.10
N LEU A 179 -2.55 7.46 15.71
CA LEU A 179 -3.50 6.45 16.17
C LEU A 179 -4.15 5.78 14.97
N GLU A 180 -4.12 4.45 14.95
CA GLU A 180 -4.83 3.65 13.94
C GLU A 180 -5.81 2.73 14.66
N LEU A 181 -7.10 2.90 14.36
CA LEU A 181 -8.20 2.12 14.93
C LEU A 181 -8.84 1.31 13.80
N HIS A 182 -8.37 0.07 13.64
CA HIS A 182 -8.90 -0.89 12.68
C HIS A 182 -9.29 -2.17 13.41
N PRO A 183 -10.38 -2.14 14.20
CA PRO A 183 -10.86 -3.34 14.89
C PRO A 183 -11.04 -4.44 13.85
N MET A 184 -10.15 -5.43 13.89
CA MET A 184 -10.24 -6.60 13.02
C MET A 184 -11.44 -7.38 13.51
N ILE A 185 -12.43 -7.52 12.64
CA ILE A 185 -13.52 -8.46 12.87
C ILE A 185 -12.95 -9.86 12.55
N ASP A 186 -12.49 -10.58 13.57
CA ASP A 186 -12.41 -12.05 13.54
C ASP A 186 -13.82 -12.68 13.73
N MET A 187 -14.90 -11.87 13.68
CA MET A 187 -16.32 -12.33 13.67
C MET A 187 -16.81 -12.56 12.24
N ASP A 188 -17.87 -13.36 12.11
CA ASP A 188 -18.63 -13.44 10.85
C ASP A 188 -19.06 -12.01 10.45
N PRO A 189 -18.88 -11.57 9.19
CA PRO A 189 -19.30 -10.23 8.72
C PRO A 189 -20.80 -9.91 8.87
N TYR A 190 -21.59 -10.80 9.48
CA TYR A 190 -23.03 -10.68 9.68
C TYR A 190 -23.44 -10.38 11.14
N ASP A 191 -22.51 -10.39 12.10
CA ASP A 191 -22.82 -10.01 13.49
C ASP A 191 -22.24 -8.63 13.82
N PRO A 192 -23.06 -7.56 13.76
CA PRO A 192 -22.63 -6.26 14.23
C PRO A 192 -22.28 -6.35 15.72
N PRO A 193 -21.22 -5.64 16.18
CA PRO A 193 -20.93 -5.57 17.61
C PRO A 193 -22.18 -5.06 18.35
N SER A 194 -22.60 -5.77 19.39
CA SER A 194 -23.83 -5.40 20.10
C SER A 194 -23.79 -3.94 20.58
N ALA A 195 -24.90 -3.21 20.44
CA ALA A 195 -25.03 -1.77 20.71
C ALA A 195 -24.60 -1.30 22.12
N GLN A 196 -24.35 -2.24 23.04
CA GLN A 196 -23.80 -2.01 24.36
C GLN A 196 -22.29 -1.66 24.37
N TYR A 197 -21.57 -1.81 23.26
CA TYR A 197 -20.13 -1.51 23.18
C TYR A 197 -19.86 -0.13 22.57
N ASN A 198 -19.68 0.87 23.43
CA ASN A 198 -19.10 2.15 23.02
C ASN A 198 -17.62 1.93 22.64
N SER A 199 -17.28 2.17 21.38
CA SER A 199 -16.08 1.59 20.76
C SER A 199 -14.74 2.15 21.20
N TYR A 200 -14.66 3.42 21.65
CA TYR A 200 -13.38 4.09 21.84
C TYR A 200 -13.20 5.02 23.07
N PRO A 201 -14.00 4.99 24.15
CA PRO A 201 -13.93 6.04 25.17
C PRO A 201 -12.54 6.19 25.80
N SER A 202 -11.77 5.10 25.93
CA SER A 202 -10.37 5.13 26.37
C SER A 202 -9.45 5.99 25.50
N PHE A 203 -9.74 6.13 24.20
CA PHE A 203 -8.90 6.85 23.24
C PHE A 203 -9.11 8.36 23.25
N LYS A 204 -10.16 8.86 23.92
CA LYS A 204 -10.46 10.30 24.02
C LYS A 204 -9.32 11.13 24.64
N VAL A 205 -8.46 10.50 25.43
CA VAL A 205 -7.29 11.14 26.04
C VAL A 205 -6.24 11.61 25.01
N PHE A 206 -6.22 11.02 23.81
CA PHE A 206 -5.24 11.32 22.77
C PHE A 206 -5.59 12.62 22.01
N THR A 207 -5.35 13.77 22.64
CA THR A 207 -5.64 15.10 22.04
C THR A 207 -4.48 15.65 21.20
N ASN A 208 -3.29 15.05 21.30
CA ASN A 208 -2.07 15.45 20.57
C ASN A 208 -1.93 14.77 19.19
N LEU A 209 -2.96 14.10 18.70
CA LEU A 209 -2.91 13.38 17.43
C LEU A 209 -2.66 14.32 16.26
N THR A 210 -1.73 13.90 15.40
CA THR A 210 -1.42 14.50 14.11
C THR A 210 -1.89 13.63 12.96
N HIS A 211 -1.98 12.30 13.19
CA HIS A 211 -2.44 11.32 12.22
C HIS A 211 -3.47 10.41 12.89
N LEU A 212 -4.63 10.27 12.25
CA LEU A 212 -5.69 9.37 12.67
C LEU A 212 -6.09 8.49 11.50
N THR A 213 -6.10 7.18 11.72
CA THR A 213 -6.81 6.25 10.85
C THR A 213 -7.97 5.64 11.63
N LEU A 214 -9.17 5.73 11.07
CA LEU A 214 -10.40 5.36 11.74
C LEU A 214 -11.27 4.51 10.83
N LEU A 215 -11.62 3.31 11.31
CA LEU A 215 -12.71 2.49 10.79
C LEU A 215 -13.95 2.71 11.66
N LEU A 216 -14.96 3.44 11.16
CA LEU A 216 -16.20 3.68 11.91
C LEU A 216 -17.30 2.70 11.53
N TRP A 217 -17.85 2.06 12.55
CA TRP A 217 -19.00 1.15 12.44
C TRP A 217 -20.33 1.82 12.76
N ASP A 218 -20.39 2.79 13.67
CA ASP A 218 -21.63 3.46 14.09
C ASP A 218 -21.41 4.97 14.27
N LYS A 219 -22.45 5.76 14.00
CA LYS A 219 -22.49 7.22 14.21
C LYS A 219 -22.39 7.57 15.69
N SER A 220 -22.86 6.70 16.57
CA SER A 220 -22.73 6.87 18.03
C SER A 220 -21.27 7.06 18.49
N TYR A 221 -20.29 6.65 17.67
CA TYR A 221 -18.87 6.73 17.98
C TYR A 221 -18.21 8.06 17.62
N LEU A 222 -18.87 8.91 16.84
CA LEU A 222 -18.33 10.18 16.35
C LEU A 222 -17.92 11.11 17.51
N ASP A 223 -18.65 11.07 18.63
CA ASP A 223 -18.40 11.91 19.80
C ASP A 223 -17.18 11.53 20.63
N THR A 224 -16.51 10.43 20.30
CA THR A 224 -15.41 9.91 21.12
C THR A 224 -14.08 10.58 20.80
N LEU A 225 -13.85 10.92 19.54
CA LEU A 225 -12.63 11.56 19.03
C LEU A 225 -12.96 12.92 18.41
N ASN A 226 -13.67 13.75 19.16
CA ASN A 226 -14.20 15.04 18.71
C ASN A 226 -13.38 16.27 19.16
N TYR A 227 -12.21 16.08 19.75
CA TYR A 227 -11.31 17.18 20.12
C TYR A 227 -9.87 16.88 19.66
N LEU A 228 -9.55 17.29 18.44
CA LEU A 228 -8.26 16.98 17.78
C LEU A 228 -7.61 18.23 17.15
N PRO A 229 -7.19 19.22 17.95
CA PRO A 229 -6.73 20.53 17.44
C PRO A 229 -5.45 20.49 16.58
N ARG A 230 -4.74 19.35 16.57
CA ARG A 230 -3.45 19.18 15.88
C ARG A 230 -3.52 18.21 14.70
N LEU A 231 -4.71 17.73 14.35
CA LEU A 231 -4.86 16.73 13.31
C LEU A 231 -4.48 17.30 11.95
N LYS A 232 -3.57 16.59 11.27
CA LYS A 232 -3.06 16.94 9.94
C LYS A 232 -3.38 15.89 8.88
N SER A 233 -3.52 14.63 9.29
CA SER A 233 -3.79 13.51 8.39
C SER A 233 -4.95 12.70 8.92
N LEU A 234 -5.98 12.54 8.09
CA LEU A 234 -7.12 11.67 8.36
C LEU A 234 -7.22 10.59 7.29
N THR A 235 -7.22 9.32 7.71
CA THR A 235 -7.65 8.20 6.89
C THR A 235 -8.97 7.68 7.45
N PHE A 236 -10.02 7.75 6.65
CA PHE A 236 -11.36 7.36 7.04
C PHE A 236 -11.82 6.17 6.22
N GLU A 237 -12.29 5.14 6.91
CA GLU A 237 -12.83 3.91 6.36
C GLU A 237 -14.23 3.72 6.96
N PRO A 238 -15.32 3.85 6.19
CA PRO A 238 -16.65 3.54 6.67
C PRO A 238 -16.87 2.03 6.67
N SER A 239 -17.72 1.58 7.59
CA SER A 239 -18.30 0.25 7.51
C SER A 239 -19.28 0.16 6.33
N TYR A 240 -19.35 -1.01 5.69
CA TYR A 240 -20.21 -1.29 4.53
C TYR A 240 -21.71 -1.13 4.80
N GLU A 241 -22.12 -1.17 6.07
CA GLU A 241 -23.53 -1.21 6.48
C GLU A 241 -24.12 0.17 6.79
N PHE A 242 -23.31 1.22 6.97
CA PHE A 242 -23.78 2.50 7.49
C PHE A 242 -23.37 3.68 6.60
N ASP A 243 -24.34 4.58 6.33
CA ASP A 243 -24.14 5.86 5.65
C ASP A 243 -23.44 6.87 6.56
N ILE A 244 -22.17 6.62 6.89
CA ILE A 244 -21.28 7.51 7.66
C ILE A 244 -20.12 7.91 6.77
N THR A 245 -19.82 9.21 6.75
CA THR A 245 -18.74 9.77 5.96
C THR A 245 -17.68 10.41 6.83
N ALA A 246 -16.51 10.67 6.24
CA ALA A 246 -15.47 11.45 6.89
C ALA A 246 -15.95 12.87 7.26
N PHE A 247 -16.96 13.40 6.56
CA PHE A 247 -17.49 14.72 6.82
C PHE A 247 -18.37 14.75 8.06
N ASP A 248 -19.14 13.69 8.33
CA ASP A 248 -19.86 13.55 9.60
C ASP A 248 -18.89 13.58 10.80
N PHE A 249 -17.71 12.98 10.64
CA PHE A 249 -16.63 13.04 11.64
C PHE A 249 -16.04 14.44 11.80
N LEU A 250 -15.94 15.23 10.72
CA LEU A 250 -15.47 16.61 10.80
C LEU A 250 -16.52 17.55 11.43
N GLU A 251 -17.81 17.32 11.19
CA GLU A 251 -18.90 18.12 11.77
C GLU A 251 -18.93 18.08 13.30
N VAL A 252 -18.67 16.91 13.88
CA VAL A 252 -18.71 16.73 15.34
C VAL A 252 -17.48 17.33 16.05
N GLN A 253 -16.46 17.78 15.32
CA GLN A 253 -15.24 18.31 15.93
C GLN A 253 -15.54 19.62 16.68
N GLN A 254 -15.13 19.65 17.95
CA GLN A 254 -15.34 20.79 18.84
C GLN A 254 -14.39 21.96 18.55
N VAL A 255 -13.30 21.71 17.82
CA VAL A 255 -12.29 22.71 17.47
C VAL A 255 -11.87 22.58 16.00
N PRO A 256 -11.64 23.72 15.31
CA PRO A 256 -11.10 23.69 13.95
C PRO A 256 -9.62 23.28 13.95
N PHE A 257 -9.18 22.66 12.85
CA PHE A 257 -7.80 22.29 12.58
C PHE A 257 -7.63 22.17 11.06
N ASN A 258 -6.41 22.25 10.53
CA ASN A 258 -6.22 22.20 9.08
C ASN A 258 -5.56 20.89 8.64
N LEU A 259 -6.33 20.05 7.93
CA LEU A 259 -5.81 18.84 7.32
C LEU A 259 -4.86 19.18 6.17
N GLU A 260 -3.72 18.50 6.16
CA GLU A 260 -2.79 18.46 5.02
C GLU A 260 -3.06 17.23 4.15
N GLU A 261 -3.55 16.12 4.73
CA GLU A 261 -3.83 14.86 4.05
C GLU A 261 -5.21 14.29 4.43
N LEU A 262 -5.98 13.90 3.42
CA LEU A 262 -7.25 13.20 3.57
C LEU A 262 -7.26 11.94 2.70
N THR A 263 -7.53 10.79 3.30
CA THR A 263 -7.72 9.53 2.61
C THR A 263 -9.11 8.98 2.91
N LEU A 264 -9.94 8.87 1.88
CA LEU A 264 -11.27 8.27 1.93
C LEU A 264 -11.18 6.86 1.34
N LYS A 265 -11.43 5.84 2.16
CA LYS A 265 -11.49 4.44 1.71
C LYS A 265 -12.94 4.00 1.67
N TYR A 266 -13.39 3.39 0.59
CA TYR A 266 -14.70 2.74 0.40
C TYR A 266 -15.94 3.59 0.77
N GLY A 267 -15.80 4.92 0.88
CA GLY A 267 -16.86 5.79 1.37
C GLY A 267 -17.66 6.49 0.27
N THR A 268 -18.90 6.83 0.61
CA THR A 268 -19.71 7.80 -0.12
C THR A 268 -19.22 9.21 0.20
N ILE A 269 -19.20 10.08 -0.81
CA ILE A 269 -19.00 11.51 -0.62
C ILE A 269 -20.41 12.11 -0.53
N ASN A 270 -20.69 12.88 0.53
CA ASN A 270 -22.00 13.53 0.71
C ASN A 270 -22.37 14.36 -0.53
N ASP A 271 -23.63 14.24 -0.94
CA ASP A 271 -24.25 15.07 -1.98
C ASP A 271 -25.57 15.62 -1.42
N PRO A 272 -25.68 16.93 -1.14
CA PRO A 272 -24.68 17.98 -1.38
C PRO A 272 -23.46 17.91 -0.44
N PHE A 273 -22.34 18.48 -0.89
CA PHE A 273 -21.13 18.58 -0.08
C PHE A 273 -21.26 19.68 1.01
N PRO A 274 -20.85 19.43 2.26
CA PRO A 274 -20.88 20.43 3.33
C PRO A 274 -19.75 21.47 3.18
N GLU A 275 -19.98 22.50 2.37
CA GLU A 275 -18.98 23.53 2.01
C GLU A 275 -18.39 24.27 3.21
N HIS A 276 -19.14 24.47 4.30
CA HIS A 276 -18.66 25.16 5.50
C HIS A 276 -17.50 24.43 6.20
N LEU A 277 -17.27 23.15 5.86
CA LEU A 277 -16.11 22.39 6.35
C LEU A 277 -14.81 22.78 5.67
N ILE A 278 -14.82 23.39 4.48
CA ILE A 278 -13.60 23.78 3.77
C ILE A 278 -12.75 24.77 4.57
N PRO A 279 -13.26 25.97 4.92
CA PRO A 279 -12.46 26.94 5.66
C PRO A 279 -12.08 26.44 7.06
N LYS A 280 -12.88 25.54 7.65
CA LYS A 280 -12.63 24.98 8.99
C LYS A 280 -11.57 23.88 9.01
N PHE A 281 -11.56 23.00 8.00
CA PHE A 281 -10.82 21.74 8.05
C PHE A 281 -9.94 21.44 6.84
N LEU A 282 -10.30 21.93 5.65
CA LEU A 282 -9.67 21.53 4.38
C LEU A 282 -8.87 22.65 3.71
N SER A 283 -8.75 23.81 4.34
CA SER A 283 -8.10 25.00 3.77
C SER A 283 -6.61 24.82 3.43
N ASN A 284 -5.91 23.90 4.10
CA ASN A 284 -4.50 23.57 3.82
C ASN A 284 -4.34 22.18 3.18
N LEU A 285 -5.39 21.61 2.62
CA LEU A 285 -5.33 20.26 2.06
C LEU A 285 -4.32 20.21 0.91
N LYS A 286 -3.36 19.29 0.98
CA LYS A 286 -2.31 19.08 -0.04
C LYS A 286 -2.47 17.76 -0.74
N ARG A 287 -2.98 16.74 -0.04
CA ARG A 287 -3.17 15.37 -0.52
C ARG A 287 -4.61 14.92 -0.33
N LEU A 288 -5.24 14.48 -1.41
CA LEU A 288 -6.51 13.76 -1.36
C LEU A 288 -6.35 12.40 -2.04
N THR A 289 -6.63 11.34 -1.29
CA THR A 289 -6.77 9.98 -1.82
C THR A 289 -8.20 9.54 -1.63
N SER A 290 -8.91 9.19 -2.70
CA SER A 290 -10.24 8.62 -2.61
C SER A 290 -10.28 7.28 -3.33
N ARG A 291 -10.69 6.25 -2.59
CA ARG A 291 -10.88 4.89 -3.06
C ARG A 291 -12.34 4.56 -2.91
N THR A 292 -13.08 4.50 -4.00
CA THR A 292 -14.49 4.11 -3.98
C THR A 292 -14.64 2.68 -4.47
N GLU A 293 -15.65 1.96 -3.98
CA GLU A 293 -16.03 0.68 -4.56
C GLU A 293 -16.43 0.82 -6.03
N LEU A 294 -16.38 -0.29 -6.77
CA LEU A 294 -16.80 -0.39 -8.18
C LEU A 294 -18.33 -0.34 -8.28
N ARG A 295 -18.95 0.75 -7.86
CA ARG A 295 -20.36 1.01 -8.18
C ARG A 295 -20.47 1.50 -9.63
N PRO A 296 -21.45 1.00 -10.41
CA PRO A 296 -21.71 1.51 -11.74
C PRO A 296 -22.22 2.93 -11.63
N GLU A 297 -21.38 3.92 -11.94
CA GLU A 297 -21.76 5.33 -11.78
C GLU A 297 -21.52 6.07 -13.09
N SER A 298 -22.57 6.10 -13.93
CA SER A 298 -22.67 7.06 -15.03
C SER A 298 -23.11 8.45 -14.56
N THR A 299 -23.28 8.68 -13.24
CA THR A 299 -23.93 9.89 -12.71
C THR A 299 -23.36 10.50 -11.42
N VAL A 300 -22.32 9.95 -10.81
CA VAL A 300 -21.83 10.53 -9.53
C VAL A 300 -20.99 11.78 -9.78
N LYS A 301 -21.65 12.93 -9.61
CA LYS A 301 -20.98 14.18 -9.28
C LYS A 301 -20.25 13.96 -7.97
N ARG A 302 -18.96 14.31 -7.95
CA ARG A 302 -18.17 14.37 -6.72
C ARG A 302 -18.04 15.84 -6.33
N PRO A 303 -18.99 16.37 -5.55
CA PRO A 303 -19.10 17.80 -5.28
C PRO A 303 -17.88 18.37 -4.54
N ILE A 304 -17.09 17.52 -3.86
CA ILE A 304 -15.82 17.95 -3.24
C ILE A 304 -14.86 18.60 -4.25
N TRP A 305 -14.77 18.10 -5.49
CA TRP A 305 -13.85 18.65 -6.48
C TRP A 305 -14.25 20.06 -6.92
N ASP A 306 -15.55 20.29 -7.10
CA ASP A 306 -16.09 21.62 -7.41
C ASP A 306 -15.91 22.57 -6.21
N SER A 307 -16.19 22.09 -4.99
CA SER A 307 -16.06 22.89 -3.76
C SER A 307 -14.61 23.30 -3.50
N LEU A 308 -13.64 22.40 -3.68
CA LEU A 308 -12.21 22.70 -3.54
C LEU A 308 -11.75 23.73 -4.59
N ARG A 309 -12.22 23.59 -5.84
CA ARG A 309 -11.95 24.56 -6.91
C ARG A 309 -12.46 25.95 -6.53
N GLU A 310 -13.71 26.04 -6.08
CA GLU A 310 -14.38 27.31 -5.76
C GLU A 310 -13.74 28.02 -4.57
N HIS A 311 -13.16 27.27 -3.64
CA HIS A 311 -12.41 27.80 -2.50
C HIS A 311 -10.90 27.99 -2.77
N GLY A 312 -10.42 27.75 -4.01
CA GLY A 312 -9.03 27.95 -4.39
C GLY A 312 -8.04 26.99 -3.71
N ILE A 313 -8.49 25.79 -3.33
CA ILE A 313 -7.65 24.78 -2.69
C ILE A 313 -6.99 23.91 -3.76
N PHE A 314 -5.69 24.08 -3.98
CA PHE A 314 -4.94 23.39 -5.03
C PHE A 314 -4.02 22.30 -4.48
N LEU A 315 -4.42 21.05 -4.73
CA LEU A 315 -3.72 19.86 -4.27
C LEU A 315 -2.41 19.61 -5.04
N THR A 316 -1.41 19.15 -4.28
CA THR A 316 -0.11 18.70 -4.82
C THR A 316 -0.09 17.19 -5.10
N HIS A 317 -0.99 16.44 -4.46
CA HIS A 317 -1.10 14.99 -4.57
C HIS A 317 -2.57 14.60 -4.72
N VAL A 318 -2.91 13.93 -5.81
CA VAL A 318 -4.26 13.42 -6.07
C VAL A 318 -4.17 11.93 -6.37
N SER A 319 -4.98 11.13 -5.69
CA SER A 319 -5.18 9.72 -6.01
C SER A 319 -6.67 9.42 -6.03
N GLU A 320 -7.24 9.21 -7.19
CA GLU A 320 -8.67 8.97 -7.35
C GLU A 320 -8.93 7.60 -7.96
N HIS A 321 -9.76 6.80 -7.28
CA HIS A 321 -10.45 5.70 -7.92
C HIS A 321 -11.77 6.20 -8.49
N ASN A 322 -12.07 5.72 -9.70
CA ASN A 322 -13.24 6.09 -10.49
C ASN A 322 -13.23 7.58 -10.83
N ALA A 323 -12.19 8.03 -11.55
CA ALA A 323 -12.04 9.44 -11.92
C ALA A 323 -13.26 9.96 -12.70
N SER A 324 -13.78 11.11 -12.25
CA SER A 324 -14.96 11.78 -12.80
C SER A 324 -14.57 12.99 -13.65
N ARG A 325 -15.52 13.53 -14.42
CA ARG A 325 -15.31 14.78 -15.17
C ARG A 325 -15.16 16.00 -14.24
N THR A 326 -15.78 15.98 -13.05
CA THR A 326 -15.56 17.03 -12.04
C THR A 326 -14.12 17.05 -11.55
N LEU A 327 -13.46 15.89 -11.43
CA LEU A 327 -12.02 15.82 -11.17
C LEU A 327 -11.21 16.45 -12.32
N LEU A 328 -11.50 16.14 -13.59
CA LEU A 328 -10.79 16.75 -14.71
C LEU A 328 -10.93 18.28 -14.72
N ASN A 329 -12.15 18.79 -14.50
CA ASN A 329 -12.42 20.22 -14.38
C ASN A 329 -11.61 20.85 -13.24
N TYR A 330 -11.55 20.20 -12.08
CA TYR A 330 -10.75 20.64 -10.95
C TYR A 330 -9.24 20.65 -11.28
N LEU A 331 -8.69 19.55 -11.81
CA LEU A 331 -7.27 19.45 -12.17
C LEU A 331 -6.86 20.44 -13.28
N SER A 332 -7.80 20.77 -14.17
CA SER A 332 -7.65 21.78 -15.22
C SER A 332 -7.81 23.21 -14.71
N SER A 333 -8.35 23.44 -13.52
CA SER A 333 -8.59 24.79 -12.99
C SER A 333 -7.32 25.49 -12.51
N TYR A 334 -6.23 24.74 -12.30
CA TYR A 334 -4.95 25.26 -11.84
C TYR A 334 -3.77 24.63 -12.60
N SER A 335 -2.59 25.22 -12.46
CA SER A 335 -1.39 24.79 -13.18
C SER A 335 -0.18 24.72 -12.25
N ASN A 336 0.83 23.96 -12.67
CA ASN A 336 2.18 23.93 -12.06
C ASN A 336 2.19 23.75 -10.52
N THR A 337 1.27 22.96 -9.98
CA THR A 337 1.19 22.68 -8.53
C THR A 337 1.14 21.18 -8.26
N LEU A 338 0.54 20.40 -9.16
CA LEU A 338 0.43 18.95 -9.01
C LEU A 338 1.79 18.29 -9.18
N THR A 339 2.20 17.49 -8.20
CA THR A 339 3.47 16.75 -8.19
C THR A 339 3.28 15.25 -8.34
N SER A 340 2.11 14.74 -7.94
CA SER A 340 1.78 13.32 -7.99
C SER A 340 0.32 13.12 -8.35
N LEU A 341 0.06 12.35 -9.40
CA LEU A 341 -1.29 12.01 -9.85
C LEU A 341 -1.43 10.50 -10.00
N SER A 342 -2.44 9.92 -9.35
CA SER A 342 -2.83 8.53 -9.51
C SER A 342 -4.30 8.46 -9.88
N ILE A 343 -4.61 7.88 -11.03
CA ILE A 343 -5.98 7.73 -11.51
C ILE A 343 -6.22 6.25 -11.77
N HIS A 344 -7.23 5.70 -11.09
CA HIS A 344 -7.79 4.38 -11.40
C HIS A 344 -9.12 4.58 -12.10
N MET A 345 -9.22 4.11 -13.33
CA MET A 345 -10.42 4.26 -14.14
C MET A 345 -11.46 3.20 -13.79
N ILE A 346 -12.75 3.49 -13.99
CA ILE A 346 -13.80 2.47 -13.98
C ILE A 346 -13.60 1.59 -15.22
N PRO A 347 -13.69 0.25 -15.11
CA PRO A 347 -13.76 -0.60 -16.29
C PRO A 347 -15.06 -0.29 -17.06
N TYR A 348 -15.00 0.08 -18.34
CA TYR A 348 -16.23 0.15 -19.14
C TYR A 348 -16.84 -1.25 -19.22
N ARG A 349 -18.14 -1.36 -18.98
CA ARG A 349 -18.80 -2.65 -18.79
C ARG A 349 -19.28 -3.17 -20.13
N CYS A 350 -18.39 -3.81 -20.90
CA CYS A 350 -18.87 -4.62 -22.03
C CYS A 350 -19.41 -5.99 -21.52
N GLY A 351 -20.61 -5.95 -20.93
CA GLY A 351 -21.22 -6.98 -20.08
C GLY A 351 -21.87 -8.14 -20.83
N ARG A 352 -22.21 -9.24 -20.14
CA ARG A 352 -22.91 -10.43 -20.70
C ARG A 352 -24.17 -10.12 -21.53
N THR A 353 -24.75 -8.93 -21.38
CA THR A 353 -25.99 -8.47 -22.01
C THR A 353 -25.85 -7.14 -22.76
N ALA A 354 -24.64 -6.56 -22.86
CA ALA A 354 -24.45 -5.27 -23.52
C ALA A 354 -24.46 -5.39 -25.04
N THR A 355 -25.26 -4.58 -25.74
CA THR A 355 -25.26 -4.51 -27.20
C THR A 355 -23.99 -3.82 -27.73
N LYS A 356 -23.71 -4.03 -29.02
CA LYS A 356 -22.57 -3.40 -29.71
C LYS A 356 -22.58 -1.88 -29.59
N GLU A 357 -23.76 -1.27 -29.70
CA GLU A 357 -23.97 0.16 -29.58
C GLU A 357 -23.57 0.68 -28.19
N VAL A 358 -23.93 -0.06 -27.13
CA VAL A 358 -23.63 0.32 -25.75
C VAL A 358 -22.13 0.20 -25.47
N CYS A 359 -21.49 -0.92 -25.84
CA CYS A 359 -20.05 -1.07 -25.66
C CYS A 359 -19.26 -0.01 -26.44
N THR A 360 -19.68 0.31 -27.66
CA THR A 360 -19.03 1.34 -28.49
C THR A 360 -19.21 2.74 -27.91
N ALA A 361 -20.42 3.07 -27.43
CA ALA A 361 -20.69 4.37 -26.81
C ALA A 361 -19.89 4.57 -25.52
N GLU A 362 -19.86 3.57 -24.62
CA GLU A 362 -19.05 3.64 -23.39
C GLU A 362 -17.55 3.77 -23.69
N HIS A 363 -17.05 3.01 -24.69
CA HIS A 363 -15.66 3.10 -25.12
C HIS A 363 -15.33 4.49 -25.67
N ASN A 364 -16.16 5.06 -26.54
CA ASN A 364 -15.97 6.40 -27.09
C ASN A 364 -16.05 7.49 -26.02
N ALA A 365 -16.94 7.35 -25.05
CA ALA A 365 -17.02 8.26 -23.90
C ALA A 365 -15.71 8.23 -23.10
N MET A 366 -15.16 7.04 -22.86
CA MET A 366 -13.88 6.87 -22.19
C MET A 366 -12.71 7.45 -23.01
N LEU A 367 -12.69 7.26 -24.33
CA LEU A 367 -11.71 7.91 -25.20
C LEU A 367 -11.81 9.43 -25.14
N GLY A 368 -13.02 9.99 -25.11
CA GLY A 368 -13.24 11.42 -24.96
C GLY A 368 -12.67 11.95 -23.64
N PHE A 369 -12.97 11.27 -22.53
CA PHE A 369 -12.42 11.58 -21.21
C PHE A 369 -10.88 11.56 -21.21
N MET A 370 -10.30 10.50 -21.78
CA MET A 370 -8.85 10.33 -21.79
C MET A 370 -8.14 11.34 -22.69
N ASN A 371 -8.75 11.72 -23.82
CA ASN A 371 -8.24 12.80 -24.65
C ASN A 371 -8.24 14.15 -23.91
N GLU A 372 -9.33 14.50 -23.22
CA GLU A 372 -9.42 15.71 -22.38
C GLU A 372 -8.31 15.70 -21.30
N PHE A 373 -8.14 14.58 -20.62
CA PHE A 373 -7.07 14.40 -19.64
C PHE A 373 -5.66 14.68 -20.20
N TRP A 374 -5.33 14.08 -21.35
CA TRP A 374 -4.01 14.22 -21.95
C TRP A 374 -3.76 15.59 -22.61
N GLN A 375 -4.81 16.22 -23.13
CA GLN A 375 -4.70 17.52 -23.80
C GLN A 375 -4.74 18.69 -22.82
N ASP A 376 -5.58 18.60 -21.79
CA ASP A 376 -5.91 19.75 -20.96
C ASP A 376 -5.30 19.69 -19.56
N VAL A 377 -5.17 18.49 -18.97
CA VAL A 377 -4.67 18.34 -17.59
C VAL A 377 -3.15 18.20 -17.58
N ILE A 378 -2.59 17.19 -18.25
CA ILE A 378 -1.15 16.88 -18.14
C ILE A 378 -0.26 18.06 -18.56
N PRO A 379 -0.51 18.75 -19.68
CA PRO A 379 0.33 19.88 -20.09
C PRO A 379 0.34 21.04 -19.08
N LYS A 380 -0.75 21.27 -18.34
CA LYS A 380 -0.82 22.32 -17.30
C LYS A 380 0.09 22.05 -16.09
N HIS A 381 0.45 20.79 -15.86
CA HIS A 381 1.30 20.38 -14.73
C HIS A 381 2.65 19.85 -15.19
N ALA A 382 3.00 20.03 -16.47
CA ALA A 382 4.22 19.48 -17.06
C ALA A 382 5.51 19.91 -16.34
N SER A 383 5.54 21.13 -15.76
CA SER A 383 6.73 21.64 -15.05
C SER A 383 6.87 21.15 -13.60
N THR A 384 5.84 20.51 -13.03
CA THR A 384 5.82 20.07 -11.62
C THR A 384 5.54 18.60 -11.40
N LEU A 385 4.87 17.94 -12.35
CA LEU A 385 4.47 16.54 -12.21
C LEU A 385 5.70 15.63 -12.17
N ARG A 386 5.89 14.94 -11.04
CA ARG A 386 6.98 13.99 -10.81
C ARG A 386 6.53 12.55 -10.93
N ARG A 387 5.29 12.25 -10.57
CA ARG A 387 4.75 10.89 -10.58
C ARG A 387 3.39 10.86 -11.26
N LEU A 388 3.24 10.00 -12.26
CA LEU A 388 1.97 9.74 -12.93
C LEU A 388 1.67 8.24 -12.87
N LYS A 389 0.52 7.89 -12.30
CA LYS A 389 0.04 6.52 -12.21
C LYS A 389 -1.34 6.43 -12.83
N MET A 390 -1.50 5.52 -13.78
CA MET A 390 -2.72 5.31 -14.52
C MET A 390 -3.03 3.83 -14.55
N PHE A 391 -4.17 3.48 -13.99
CA PHE A 391 -4.61 2.10 -13.89
C PHE A 391 -5.90 1.93 -14.66
N PRO A 392 -5.94 1.01 -15.65
CA PRO A 392 -7.20 0.61 -16.23
C PRO A 392 -8.04 -0.04 -15.14
N GLY A 393 -9.34 0.21 -15.18
CA GLY A 393 -10.29 -0.55 -14.37
C GLY A 393 -10.19 -2.01 -14.74
N ASN A 394 -9.91 -2.84 -13.75
CA ASN A 394 -9.73 -4.26 -13.96
C ASN A 394 -11.10 -4.92 -14.06
N GLN A 395 -11.60 -5.16 -15.28
CA GLN A 395 -12.70 -6.11 -15.59
C GLN A 395 -12.93 -6.13 -17.11
N HIS A 396 -12.09 -6.86 -17.85
CA HIS A 396 -12.63 -7.47 -19.07
C HIS A 396 -13.59 -8.56 -18.62
N ILE A 397 -14.83 -8.35 -19.01
CA ILE A 397 -15.96 -9.16 -18.60
C ILE A 397 -15.67 -10.60 -19.02
N ARG A 398 -15.71 -11.51 -18.03
CA ARG A 398 -15.81 -12.94 -18.31
C ARG A 398 -17.06 -13.11 -19.15
N SER A 399 -16.87 -13.35 -20.44
CA SER A 399 -17.91 -13.72 -21.38
C SER A 399 -18.88 -14.67 -20.69
N GLY A 400 -20.14 -14.28 -20.58
CA GLY A 400 -21.17 -15.21 -20.15
C GLY A 400 -21.30 -16.32 -21.15
N GLU A 401 -21.74 -17.48 -20.69
CA GLU A 401 -22.23 -18.50 -21.60
C GLU A 401 -23.57 -18.02 -22.16
N GLY A 402 -23.67 -17.92 -23.49
CA GLY A 402 -24.87 -17.46 -24.17
C GLY A 402 -24.67 -17.32 -25.69
N PRO A 403 -25.77 -17.33 -26.49
CA PRO A 403 -25.72 -17.06 -27.92
C PRO A 403 -25.19 -15.64 -28.20
N GLY A 404 -24.30 -15.49 -29.20
CA GLY A 404 -23.64 -14.20 -29.52
C GLY A 404 -22.26 -13.98 -28.87
N LYS A 405 -21.78 -14.92 -28.05
CA LYS A 405 -20.50 -14.85 -27.33
C LYS A 405 -19.30 -14.58 -28.24
N GLU A 406 -19.21 -15.22 -29.40
CA GLU A 406 -18.07 -15.04 -30.30
C GLU A 406 -18.00 -13.66 -30.93
N GLU A 407 -19.14 -13.13 -31.37
CA GLU A 407 -19.22 -11.77 -31.93
C GLU A 407 -18.90 -10.73 -30.86
N GLN A 408 -19.43 -10.92 -29.65
CA GLN A 408 -19.11 -10.09 -28.51
C GLN A 408 -17.62 -10.17 -28.14
N HIS A 409 -17.02 -11.37 -28.16
CA HIS A 409 -15.60 -11.56 -27.88
C HIS A 409 -14.73 -10.85 -28.92
N ARG A 410 -15.01 -11.02 -30.21
CA ARG A 410 -14.29 -10.32 -31.29
C ARG A 410 -14.42 -8.81 -31.18
N MET A 411 -15.59 -8.31 -30.80
CA MET A 411 -15.80 -6.88 -30.58
C MET A 411 -15.00 -6.37 -29.37
N VAL A 412 -15.01 -7.09 -28.24
CA VAL A 412 -14.20 -6.73 -27.07
C VAL A 412 -12.72 -6.74 -27.42
N GLU A 413 -12.24 -7.74 -28.17
CA GLU A 413 -10.87 -7.79 -28.65
C GLU A 413 -10.52 -6.59 -29.54
N GLN A 414 -11.41 -6.19 -30.45
CA GLN A 414 -11.21 -4.99 -31.28
C GLN A 414 -11.17 -3.70 -30.45
N LEU A 415 -12.09 -3.53 -29.49
CA LEU A 415 -12.10 -2.37 -28.60
C LEU A 415 -10.86 -2.36 -27.67
N ASN A 416 -10.33 -3.53 -27.30
CA ASN A 416 -9.10 -3.64 -26.53
C ASN A 416 -7.86 -3.21 -27.34
N LEU A 417 -7.88 -3.32 -28.67
CA LEU A 417 -6.82 -2.74 -29.50
C LEU A 417 -6.84 -1.20 -29.49
N LEU A 418 -7.99 -0.60 -29.14
CA LEU A 418 -8.22 0.84 -29.03
C LEU A 418 -8.26 1.30 -27.56
N GLU A 419 -7.60 0.58 -26.67
CA GLU A 419 -7.63 0.79 -25.22
C GLU A 419 -7.41 2.25 -24.79
N PRO A 420 -8.42 2.94 -24.23
CA PRO A 420 -8.36 4.38 -23.93
C PRO A 420 -7.26 4.84 -22.97
N TRP A 421 -6.62 3.90 -22.30
CA TRP A 421 -5.60 4.13 -21.26
C TRP A 421 -4.19 3.78 -21.74
N SER A 422 -4.04 3.16 -22.91
CA SER A 422 -2.74 2.79 -23.48
C SER A 422 -2.16 3.94 -24.33
N LEU A 423 -0.82 4.02 -24.43
CA LEU A 423 -0.12 5.03 -25.24
C LEU A 423 -0.10 4.70 -26.74
N GLY A 424 -1.20 4.18 -27.29
CA GLY A 424 -1.29 3.81 -28.70
C GLY A 424 -1.58 4.98 -29.64
N ASN A 425 -1.56 4.70 -30.94
CA ASN A 425 -1.83 5.68 -32.01
C ASN A 425 -3.22 6.33 -31.92
N HIS A 426 -4.16 5.69 -31.23
CA HIS A 426 -5.52 6.20 -31.01
C HIS A 426 -5.60 7.32 -29.96
N ILE A 427 -4.52 7.61 -29.22
CA ILE A 427 -4.41 8.76 -28.30
C ILE A 427 -3.09 9.51 -28.55
N PRO A 428 -2.97 10.23 -29.69
CA PRO A 428 -1.72 10.88 -30.07
C PRO A 428 -1.28 11.98 -29.08
N ALA A 429 -2.23 12.55 -28.34
CA ALA A 429 -1.95 13.57 -27.33
C ALA A 429 -1.12 13.05 -26.15
N ALA A 430 -1.26 11.77 -25.78
CA ALA A 430 -0.65 11.22 -24.58
C ALA A 430 0.88 11.24 -24.65
N LYS A 431 1.45 10.73 -25.75
CA LYS A 431 2.90 10.74 -26.00
C LYS A 431 3.44 12.17 -25.99
N LYS A 432 2.77 13.10 -26.67
CA LYS A 432 3.16 14.51 -26.71
C LYS A 432 3.17 15.12 -25.30
N ALA A 433 2.10 14.92 -24.53
CA ALA A 433 1.95 15.47 -23.19
C ALA A 433 3.02 14.93 -22.23
N LEU A 434 3.30 13.63 -22.26
CA LEU A 434 4.35 13.02 -21.43
C LEU A 434 5.74 13.55 -21.76
N MET A 435 6.03 13.77 -23.05
CA MET A 435 7.31 14.35 -23.48
C MET A 435 7.47 15.82 -23.07
N MET A 436 6.39 16.52 -22.76
CA MET A 436 6.44 17.89 -22.21
C MET A 436 6.77 17.91 -20.71
N CYS A 437 6.56 16.80 -19.99
CA CYS A 437 6.77 16.76 -18.54
C CYS A 437 8.27 16.81 -18.18
N GLU A 438 8.71 17.94 -17.64
CA GLU A 438 10.12 18.22 -17.37
C GLU A 438 10.66 17.49 -16.13
N LYS A 439 9.76 17.18 -15.19
CA LYS A 439 10.09 16.61 -13.87
C LYS A 439 9.59 15.18 -13.66
N LEU A 440 9.04 14.53 -14.69
CA LEU A 440 8.47 13.19 -14.55
C LEU A 440 9.57 12.15 -14.26
N GLU A 441 9.50 11.54 -13.09
CA GLU A 441 10.46 10.57 -12.55
C GLU A 441 9.88 9.14 -12.53
N GLU A 442 8.60 9.00 -12.18
CA GLU A 442 7.90 7.70 -12.13
C GLU A 442 6.67 7.72 -13.05
N LEU A 443 6.64 6.78 -13.99
CA LEU A 443 5.50 6.51 -14.86
C LEU A 443 4.98 5.11 -14.57
N GLN A 444 3.74 5.00 -14.11
CA GLN A 444 3.04 3.74 -13.95
C GLN A 444 1.81 3.74 -14.85
N MET A 445 1.70 2.74 -15.72
CA MET A 445 0.58 2.60 -16.64
C MET A 445 0.05 1.18 -16.60
N GLY A 446 -1.19 0.98 -17.02
CA GLY A 446 -1.72 -0.35 -17.27
C GLY A 446 -2.43 -0.44 -18.59
N SER A 447 -2.45 -1.66 -19.13
CA SER A 447 -3.18 -2.04 -20.33
C SER A 447 -3.97 -3.29 -20.02
N ALA A 448 -5.07 -3.50 -20.72
CA ALA A 448 -5.85 -4.71 -20.69
C ALA A 448 -5.27 -5.84 -21.56
N GLY A 449 -4.25 -5.52 -22.35
CA GLY A 449 -3.38 -6.47 -23.05
C GLY A 449 -1.92 -6.04 -22.97
N GLU A 450 -1.23 -6.19 -24.11
CA GLU A 450 0.17 -5.78 -24.33
C GLU A 450 0.23 -4.48 -25.17
N VAL A 451 -0.92 -3.83 -25.39
CA VAL A 451 -1.08 -2.63 -26.25
C VAL A 451 -0.47 -1.41 -25.57
N GLY A 452 0.24 -0.57 -26.32
CA GLY A 452 0.88 0.65 -25.80
C GLY A 452 2.14 0.39 -24.97
N PHE A 453 2.56 -0.87 -24.80
CA PHE A 453 3.75 -1.22 -24.01
C PHE A 453 5.04 -0.69 -24.64
N LYS A 454 5.19 -0.86 -25.96
CA LYS A 454 6.37 -0.34 -26.70
C LYS A 454 6.45 1.17 -26.59
N GLU A 455 5.32 1.85 -26.73
CA GLU A 455 5.18 3.29 -26.66
C GLU A 455 5.49 3.82 -25.25
N ALA A 456 5.10 3.09 -24.20
CA ALA A 456 5.46 3.41 -22.82
C ALA A 456 6.97 3.30 -22.58
N ILE A 457 7.64 2.27 -23.11
CA ILE A 457 9.10 2.16 -23.08
C ILE A 457 9.73 3.33 -23.83
N GLU A 458 9.25 3.62 -25.05
CA GLU A 458 9.79 4.71 -25.87
C GLU A 458 9.70 6.05 -25.13
N VAL A 459 8.56 6.36 -24.51
CA VAL A 459 8.39 7.58 -23.70
C VAL A 459 9.33 7.59 -22.50
N ALA A 460 9.44 6.49 -21.77
CA ALA A 460 10.29 6.42 -20.58
C ALA A 460 11.77 6.65 -20.94
N VAL A 461 12.24 6.00 -22.00
CA VAL A 461 13.64 6.07 -22.45
C VAL A 461 13.96 7.43 -23.09
N ARG A 462 13.01 8.06 -23.80
CA ARG A 462 13.22 9.39 -24.41
C ARG A 462 13.00 10.55 -23.45
N SER A 463 12.24 10.33 -22.37
CA SER A 463 12.09 11.35 -21.32
C SER A 463 13.41 11.61 -20.62
N LYS A 464 13.66 12.88 -20.26
CA LYS A 464 14.91 13.29 -19.62
C LYS A 464 15.07 12.76 -18.20
N ARG A 465 13.97 12.49 -17.48
CA ARG A 465 14.00 12.22 -16.02
C ARG A 465 13.27 10.95 -15.57
N VAL A 466 12.59 10.22 -16.45
CA VAL A 466 11.87 9.01 -16.05
C VAL A 466 12.87 7.91 -15.64
N GLU A 467 13.02 7.70 -14.35
CA GLU A 467 13.91 6.66 -13.80
C GLU A 467 13.16 5.35 -13.61
N LYS A 468 11.84 5.39 -13.45
CA LYS A 468 11.03 4.20 -13.18
C LYS A 468 9.81 4.11 -14.09
N LEU A 469 9.71 3.01 -14.81
CA LEU A 469 8.55 2.60 -15.59
C LEU A 469 7.93 1.33 -14.99
N THR A 470 6.67 1.41 -14.57
CA THR A 470 5.89 0.22 -14.18
C THR A 470 4.73 0.02 -15.14
N PHE A 471 4.70 -1.11 -15.84
CA PHE A 471 3.63 -1.45 -16.77
C PHE A 471 2.80 -2.63 -16.26
N ASN A 472 1.50 -2.44 -16.10
CA ASN A 472 0.57 -3.42 -15.55
C ASN A 472 -0.20 -4.08 -16.70
N LEU A 473 0.14 -5.32 -17.04
CA LEU A 473 -0.54 -6.07 -18.11
C LEU A 473 -1.90 -6.55 -17.65
N LYS A 474 -2.84 -6.74 -18.58
CA LYS A 474 -4.18 -7.31 -18.35
C LYS A 474 -4.92 -6.73 -17.13
N GLY A 475 -4.70 -5.43 -16.89
CA GLY A 475 -5.24 -4.68 -15.77
C GLY A 475 -4.77 -5.10 -14.38
N TYR A 476 -3.71 -5.92 -14.24
CA TYR A 476 -3.10 -6.28 -12.96
C TYR A 476 -2.55 -5.06 -12.19
N ALA A 477 -3.44 -4.26 -11.58
CA ALA A 477 -3.06 -3.10 -10.78
C ALA A 477 -2.45 -3.51 -9.43
N VAL A 478 -2.78 -4.72 -8.97
CA VAL A 478 -2.24 -5.36 -7.76
C VAL A 478 -2.09 -6.84 -8.05
N ARG A 479 -0.99 -7.47 -7.61
CA ARG A 479 -0.89 -8.94 -7.63
C ARG A 479 -2.09 -9.49 -6.84
N PRO A 480 -2.88 -10.42 -7.37
CA PRO A 480 -3.99 -11.01 -6.61
C PRO A 480 -3.44 -11.51 -5.26
N GLN A 481 -4.12 -11.17 -4.16
CA GLN A 481 -3.73 -11.69 -2.85
C GLN A 481 -3.82 -13.22 -2.92
N MET A 482 -2.67 -13.89 -2.91
CA MET A 482 -2.56 -15.34 -3.02
C MET A 482 -2.96 -16.05 -1.70
N ARG A 483 -3.89 -15.49 -0.94
CA ARG A 483 -4.42 -16.12 0.26
C ARG A 483 -5.41 -17.21 -0.16
N GLY A 484 -4.94 -18.46 -0.19
CA GLY A 484 -5.81 -19.63 -0.03
C GLY A 484 -6.13 -20.49 -1.26
N TRP A 485 -5.53 -20.28 -2.44
CA TRP A 485 -5.79 -21.13 -3.60
C TRP A 485 -4.53 -21.91 -4.04
N CYS A 486 -4.25 -23.01 -3.34
CA CYS A 486 -3.34 -24.05 -3.82
C CYS A 486 -4.11 -24.93 -4.81
N GLY A 487 -3.97 -24.73 -6.13
CA GLY A 487 -4.73 -25.52 -7.13
C GLY A 487 -4.49 -25.14 -8.60
N THR A 488 -5.26 -25.74 -9.51
CA THR A 488 -5.20 -25.56 -10.98
C THR A 488 -5.29 -24.10 -11.44
N GLY A 489 -5.98 -23.23 -10.69
CA GLY A 489 -6.03 -21.78 -10.95
C GLY A 489 -4.67 -21.09 -10.78
N MET A 490 -3.84 -21.53 -9.82
CA MET A 490 -2.49 -21.00 -9.61
C MET A 490 -1.54 -21.42 -10.74
N MET A 491 -1.66 -22.67 -11.20
CA MET A 491 -0.92 -23.16 -12.38
C MET A 491 -1.36 -22.46 -13.65
N GLY A 492 -2.66 -22.20 -13.83
CA GLY A 492 -3.19 -21.40 -14.94
C GLY A 492 -2.61 -19.98 -14.96
N PHE A 493 -2.63 -19.31 -13.81
CA PHE A 493 -2.03 -17.98 -13.65
C PHE A 493 -0.52 -17.98 -13.92
N LEU A 494 0.22 -18.94 -13.36
CA LEU A 494 1.66 -19.08 -13.60
C LEU A 494 1.98 -19.33 -15.08
N ASN A 495 1.24 -20.23 -15.74
CA ASN A 495 1.41 -20.50 -17.16
C ASN A 495 1.10 -19.27 -18.01
N GLU A 496 0.07 -18.51 -17.66
CA GLU A 496 -0.26 -17.25 -18.33
C GLU A 496 0.84 -16.20 -18.15
N ALA A 497 1.35 -16.04 -16.92
CA ALA A 497 2.44 -15.12 -16.59
C ALA A 497 3.76 -15.53 -17.31
N MET A 498 4.08 -16.82 -17.39
CA MET A 498 5.23 -17.31 -18.14
C MET A 498 5.06 -17.10 -19.66
N GLY A 499 3.86 -17.33 -20.18
CA GLY A 499 3.54 -17.05 -21.59
C GLY A 499 3.65 -15.56 -21.91
N MET A 500 3.16 -14.68 -21.04
CA MET A 500 3.34 -13.22 -21.13
C MET A 500 4.81 -12.84 -21.08
N ARG A 501 5.58 -13.41 -20.13
CA ARG A 501 7.02 -13.16 -20.01
C ARG A 501 7.77 -13.46 -21.31
N LYS A 502 7.50 -14.61 -21.93
CA LYS A 502 8.12 -14.97 -23.22
C LYS A 502 7.85 -13.91 -24.29
N ARG A 503 6.58 -13.53 -24.49
CA ARG A 503 6.20 -12.52 -25.51
C ARG A 503 6.81 -11.14 -25.23
N ILE A 504 6.84 -10.72 -23.97
CA ILE A 504 7.43 -9.44 -23.56
C ILE A 504 8.95 -9.42 -23.80
N LEU A 505 9.67 -10.51 -23.53
CA LEU A 505 11.12 -10.60 -23.81
C LEU A 505 11.45 -10.68 -25.31
N GLU A 506 10.51 -11.15 -26.13
CA GLU A 506 10.60 -11.14 -27.60
C GLU A 506 10.38 -9.74 -28.19
N VAL A 507 9.89 -8.78 -27.41
CA VAL A 507 9.71 -7.39 -27.87
C VAL A 507 11.06 -6.80 -28.26
N ARG A 508 11.16 -6.46 -29.55
CA ARG A 508 12.20 -5.64 -30.13
C ARG A 508 11.61 -4.31 -30.56
N TRP A 509 12.35 -3.24 -30.35
CA TRP A 509 12.00 -1.94 -30.90
C TRP A 509 13.26 -1.18 -31.30
N LYS A 510 13.11 -0.40 -32.36
CA LYS A 510 14.11 0.54 -32.82
C LYS A 510 13.75 1.91 -32.27
N SER A 511 14.70 2.59 -31.64
CA SER A 511 14.51 3.96 -31.16
C SER A 511 15.65 4.85 -31.60
N ASP A 512 15.32 5.86 -32.38
CA ASP A 512 16.28 6.87 -32.81
C ASP A 512 16.35 8.01 -31.77
N GLY A 513 17.54 8.58 -31.59
CA GLY A 513 17.73 9.78 -30.75
C GLY A 513 17.63 9.56 -29.23
N VAL A 514 17.87 8.34 -28.75
CA VAL A 514 18.04 8.08 -27.31
C VAL A 514 19.46 8.46 -26.89
N PRO A 515 19.65 9.35 -25.89
CA PRO A 515 20.98 9.68 -25.39
C PRO A 515 21.73 8.43 -24.90
N GLU A 516 23.04 8.39 -25.14
CA GLU A 516 23.88 7.27 -24.73
C GLU A 516 23.81 7.03 -23.21
N GLY A 517 23.64 5.78 -22.79
CA GLY A 517 23.52 5.40 -21.37
C GLY A 517 22.18 5.76 -20.71
N ARG A 518 21.25 6.42 -21.40
CA ARG A 518 19.93 6.78 -20.84
C ARG A 518 19.08 5.56 -20.50
N TRP A 519 19.14 4.54 -21.35
CA TRP A 519 18.36 3.31 -21.19
C TRP A 519 18.78 2.48 -19.96
N GLU A 520 20.05 2.55 -19.56
CA GLU A 520 20.58 1.83 -18.38
C GLU A 520 20.06 2.42 -17.07
N LYS A 521 19.57 3.67 -17.12
CA LYS A 521 19.02 4.40 -15.98
C LYS A 521 17.51 4.23 -15.82
N VAL A 522 16.85 3.46 -16.68
CA VAL A 522 15.40 3.21 -16.58
C VAL A 522 15.17 1.85 -15.94
N ASP A 523 14.62 1.86 -14.73
CA ASP A 523 14.10 0.67 -14.07
C ASP A 523 12.73 0.31 -14.65
N ILE A 524 12.66 -0.85 -15.33
CA ILE A 524 11.41 -1.34 -15.94
C ILE A 524 10.86 -2.50 -15.10
N GLU A 525 9.63 -2.36 -14.62
CA GLU A 525 8.87 -3.44 -14.00
C GLU A 525 7.60 -3.71 -14.82
N VAL A 526 7.39 -4.96 -15.22
CA VAL A 526 6.17 -5.38 -15.90
C VAL A 526 5.42 -6.32 -14.98
N VAL A 527 4.20 -5.96 -14.56
CA VAL A 527 3.37 -6.81 -13.69
C VAL A 527 2.49 -7.71 -14.57
N PRO A 528 2.47 -9.05 -14.37
CA PRO A 528 3.11 -9.84 -13.33
C PRO A 528 4.50 -10.42 -13.68
N VAL A 529 5.06 -10.08 -14.84
CA VAL A 529 6.30 -10.65 -15.39
C VAL A 529 7.53 -10.49 -14.47
N GLY A 530 7.74 -9.31 -13.88
CA GLY A 530 8.85 -8.97 -13.00
C GLY A 530 9.69 -7.78 -13.50
N LYS A 531 10.86 -7.60 -12.88
CA LYS A 531 11.84 -6.57 -13.26
C LYS A 531 12.61 -7.00 -14.51
N LEU A 532 12.69 -6.08 -15.47
CA LEU A 532 13.36 -6.25 -16.75
C LEU A 532 14.43 -5.18 -16.92
N SER A 533 15.48 -5.50 -17.67
CA SER A 533 16.55 -4.58 -18.04
C SER A 533 16.56 -4.35 -19.54
N LEU A 534 16.85 -3.12 -19.94
CA LEU A 534 17.04 -2.75 -21.33
C LEU A 534 18.48 -3.03 -21.75
N ILE A 535 18.68 -3.69 -22.89
CA ILE A 535 19.99 -3.80 -23.51
C ILE A 535 19.93 -3.44 -24.99
N LYS A 536 21.01 -2.84 -25.48
CA LYS A 536 21.21 -2.59 -26.91
C LYS A 536 21.65 -3.89 -27.60
N GLU A 537 21.02 -4.23 -28.71
CA GLU A 537 21.39 -5.43 -29.48
C GLU A 537 22.70 -5.16 -30.24
N LYS A 538 23.68 -6.08 -30.14
CA LYS A 538 24.97 -5.94 -30.83
C LYS A 538 24.76 -6.13 -32.34
N GLY A 539 25.30 -5.22 -33.15
CA GLY A 539 25.30 -5.33 -34.62
C GLY A 539 24.19 -4.58 -35.35
N GLU A 540 23.21 -4.02 -34.65
CA GLU A 540 22.15 -3.20 -35.25
C GLU A 540 22.02 -1.84 -34.54
N GLU A 541 22.23 -0.74 -35.27
CA GLU A 541 22.12 0.60 -34.72
C GLU A 541 20.69 0.92 -34.26
N GLY A 542 20.56 1.29 -32.99
CA GLY A 542 19.30 1.75 -32.40
C GLY A 542 18.29 0.64 -32.05
N LEU A 543 18.66 -0.63 -32.20
CA LEU A 543 17.80 -1.76 -31.80
C LEU A 543 18.01 -2.12 -30.32
N PHE A 544 16.90 -2.23 -29.59
CA PHE A 544 16.88 -2.57 -28.16
C PHE A 544 16.03 -3.81 -27.88
N LYS A 545 16.40 -4.51 -26.80
CA LYS A 545 15.66 -5.65 -26.27
C LYS A 545 15.58 -5.63 -24.76
N LEU A 546 14.60 -6.38 -24.24
CA LEU A 546 14.43 -6.64 -22.82
C LEU A 546 15.12 -7.96 -22.45
N ILE A 547 15.78 -7.97 -21.31
CA ILE A 547 16.29 -9.19 -20.66
C ILE A 547 15.83 -9.23 -19.20
N ASP A 548 15.86 -10.43 -18.64
CA ASP A 548 15.60 -10.60 -17.23
C ASP A 548 16.73 -10.04 -16.37
N PHE A 549 16.38 -9.29 -15.34
CA PHE A 549 17.35 -8.75 -14.38
C PHE A 549 18.22 -9.85 -13.74
N LYS A 550 17.65 -11.05 -13.53
CA LYS A 550 18.38 -12.21 -13.00
C LYS A 550 19.46 -12.72 -13.96
N ASP A 551 19.22 -12.62 -15.27
CA ASP A 551 20.16 -13.09 -16.28
C ASP A 551 21.28 -12.05 -16.51
N LEU A 552 20.97 -10.76 -16.32
CA LEU A 552 21.99 -9.71 -16.24
C LEU A 552 22.96 -9.97 -15.08
N ILE A 553 22.45 -10.24 -13.87
CA ILE A 553 23.30 -10.54 -12.69
C ILE A 553 24.21 -11.74 -12.97
N LYS A 554 23.68 -12.82 -13.56
CA LYS A 554 24.48 -14.01 -13.92
C LYS A 554 25.58 -13.68 -14.92
N ALA A 555 25.28 -12.85 -15.92
CA ALA A 555 26.26 -12.42 -16.93
C ALA A 555 27.36 -11.54 -16.33
N THR A 556 27.01 -10.63 -15.41
CA THR A 556 28.00 -9.79 -14.69
C THR A 556 28.81 -10.58 -13.67
N SER A 557 28.21 -11.54 -12.95
CA SER A 557 28.96 -12.41 -12.03
C SER A 557 29.90 -13.37 -12.76
N SER A 558 29.60 -13.73 -14.01
CA SER A 558 30.52 -14.47 -14.88
C SER A 558 31.57 -13.59 -15.55
N ALA A 559 31.41 -12.27 -15.57
CA ALA A 559 32.36 -11.34 -16.18
C ALA A 559 33.49 -10.93 -15.22
N GLU A 560 33.28 -11.00 -13.90
CA GLU A 560 34.34 -10.80 -12.89
C GLU A 560 35.30 -12.01 -12.77
N ASP A 561 34.99 -13.15 -13.39
CA ASP A 561 35.87 -14.33 -13.46
C ASP A 561 36.65 -14.47 -14.79
N VAL A 562 36.64 -13.44 -15.65
CA VAL A 562 37.37 -13.46 -16.94
C VAL A 562 38.31 -12.25 -17.08
N SER A 563 39.11 -11.97 -16.06
CA SER A 563 40.32 -11.14 -16.19
C SER A 563 41.58 -11.96 -16.56
N THR A 564 41.43 -13.26 -16.86
CA THR A 564 42.49 -14.12 -17.39
C THR A 564 42.00 -14.98 -18.55
N ALA A 565 41.65 -14.34 -19.67
CA ALA A 565 41.70 -14.99 -20.98
C ALA A 565 42.11 -13.93 -22.01
N LYS A 566 43.42 -13.84 -22.20
CA LYS A 566 44.08 -13.08 -23.27
C LYS A 566 43.60 -13.58 -24.65
N GLU A 567 43.55 -12.63 -25.58
CA GLU A 567 43.87 -12.78 -27.01
C GLU A 567 43.41 -14.08 -27.71
N VAL A 568 42.39 -13.95 -28.57
CA VAL A 568 42.46 -14.59 -29.88
C VAL A 568 42.10 -13.55 -30.93
N GLU A 569 43.13 -13.07 -31.62
CA GLU A 569 43.02 -12.34 -32.88
C GLU A 569 42.45 -13.23 -34.00
N VAL A 570 41.52 -12.64 -34.75
CA VAL A 570 41.33 -12.62 -36.21
C VAL A 570 42.15 -13.62 -37.06
N GLN A 571 41.47 -14.42 -37.90
CA GLN A 571 41.63 -14.37 -39.38
C GLN A 571 40.71 -15.35 -40.15
N LYS A 572 40.10 -14.77 -41.21
CA LYS A 572 39.32 -15.31 -42.34
C LYS A 572 37.85 -15.63 -42.16
#